data_AF-A0A2H4KH31-F1
#
_entry.id   AF-A0A2H4KH31-F1
#
_cell.length_a   1.000
_cell.length_b   1.000
_cell.length_c   1.000
_cell.angle_alpha   90.00
_cell.angle_beta   90.00
_cell.angle_gamma   90.00
#
_symmetry.space_group_name_H-M   'P 1'
#
loop_
_entity.id
_entity.type
_entity.pdbx_description
1 polymer ?
#
loop_
_entity_poly.entity_id
_entity_poly.type
_entity_poly.pdbx_seq_one_letter_code
_entity_poly.pdbx_strand_id
1 'polypeptide(L)'
;HSHFSAQYGNGVVGTIQIDGPASLPYDIDLGVFPLMDYYYRSADELVHFTQSNGAPPSDNVLFNGTARHPETGAGQWYNVTLTPGKRHRLRIINTSTDNHFQVSLVGHNMTVIATDMVPVNAFTVSSLFLAVGQRYDVTIDANSPVGNYWFNVTFGDGLCGSSNNKFPAAIFRYQGAPATLPTDQGLPVPNHMCLDNLNLVPVVTRSAPVNNFVKRPSNTLGVTLDIGGTPLFVWKVNGSAINVDWGKPILDYVMSGNTSYPVSDNIVQVDAVDQ
;
A
#
# COMPACT_ATOMS: atom_id res chain seq x y z
N HIS A 1 -12.40 -1.68 -0.92
CA HIS A 1 -12.61 -2.08 0.48
C HIS A 1 -13.81 -1.30 1.04
N SER A 2 -14.29 -1.62 2.24
CA SER A 2 -15.34 -0.79 2.88
C SER A 2 -14.84 0.64 3.09
N HIS A 3 -15.71 1.62 2.86
CA HIS A 3 -15.45 3.03 3.10
C HIS A 3 -16.32 3.61 4.23
N PHE A 4 -16.91 2.72 5.03
CA PHE A 4 -17.64 3.07 6.25
C PHE A 4 -16.65 3.24 7.40
N SER A 5 -16.26 4.48 7.69
CA SER A 5 -15.20 4.80 8.67
C SER A 5 -13.95 3.95 8.43
N ALA A 6 -13.41 3.29 9.46
CA ALA A 6 -12.25 2.40 9.36
C ALA A 6 -12.63 0.90 9.21
N GLN A 7 -13.88 0.58 8.87
CA GLN A 7 -14.42 -0.80 8.91
C GLN A 7 -13.59 -1.81 8.11
N TYR A 8 -12.88 -1.41 7.05
CA TYR A 8 -12.05 -2.34 6.31
C TYR A 8 -10.90 -2.93 7.14
N GLY A 9 -10.46 -2.25 8.21
CA GLY A 9 -9.49 -2.79 9.17
C GLY A 9 -10.00 -4.02 9.92
N ASN A 10 -11.33 -4.21 10.00
CA ASN A 10 -11.96 -5.42 10.53
C ASN A 10 -12.06 -6.55 9.47
N GLY A 11 -11.53 -6.37 8.27
CA GLY A 11 -11.45 -7.41 7.24
C GLY A 11 -12.38 -7.26 6.04
N VAL A 12 -13.13 -6.16 5.90
CA VAL A 12 -13.96 -5.88 4.70
C VAL A 12 -13.09 -5.32 3.56
N VAL A 13 -12.17 -6.16 3.10
CA VAL A 13 -11.13 -5.87 2.11
C VAL A 13 -10.98 -7.05 1.16
N GLY A 14 -10.50 -6.77 -0.06
CA GLY A 14 -10.31 -7.79 -1.09
C GLY A 14 -9.49 -7.22 -2.24
N THR A 15 -9.15 -8.08 -3.19
CA THR A 15 -8.31 -7.75 -4.33
C THR A 15 -9.12 -7.73 -5.63
N ILE A 16 -8.61 -7.01 -6.63
CA ILE A 16 -9.18 -6.98 -7.98
C ILE A 16 -8.04 -7.28 -8.94
N GLN A 17 -8.23 -8.29 -9.79
CA GLN A 17 -7.34 -8.59 -10.90
C GLN A 17 -8.14 -8.41 -12.20
N ILE A 18 -7.74 -7.44 -13.01
CA ILE A 18 -8.23 -7.28 -14.38
C ILE A 18 -7.09 -7.67 -15.30
N ASP A 19 -7.26 -8.76 -16.04
CA ASP A 19 -6.26 -9.23 -16.99
C ASP A 19 -6.18 -8.32 -18.22
N GLY A 20 -4.98 -8.27 -18.80
CA GLY A 20 -4.65 -7.40 -19.93
C GLY A 20 -3.18 -7.54 -20.34
N PRO A 21 -2.72 -6.74 -21.32
CA PRO A 21 -1.32 -6.76 -21.73
C PRO A 21 -0.39 -6.29 -20.59
N ALA A 22 0.88 -6.64 -20.70
CA ALA A 22 1.94 -6.20 -19.78
C ALA A 22 3.13 -5.63 -20.58
N SER A 23 3.94 -4.79 -19.93
CA SER A 23 5.08 -4.12 -20.56
C SER A 23 6.33 -5.01 -20.70
N LEU A 24 6.31 -6.21 -20.12
CA LEU A 24 7.39 -7.19 -20.18
C LEU A 24 6.80 -8.61 -20.30
N PRO A 25 7.34 -9.48 -21.17
CA PRO A 25 6.95 -10.89 -21.20
C PRO A 25 7.23 -11.57 -19.86
N TYR A 26 6.35 -12.48 -19.44
CA TYR A 26 6.50 -13.37 -18.28
C TYR A 26 5.87 -14.73 -18.61
N ASP A 27 6.29 -15.78 -17.90
CA ASP A 27 5.81 -17.14 -18.11
C ASP A 27 4.58 -17.48 -17.26
N ILE A 28 4.58 -17.04 -16.00
CA ILE A 28 3.61 -17.44 -14.97
C ILE A 28 3.08 -16.19 -14.27
N ASP A 29 1.77 -16.05 -14.14
CA ASP A 29 1.16 -15.09 -13.22
C ASP A 29 0.90 -15.78 -11.88
N LEU A 30 1.58 -15.35 -10.81
CA LEU A 30 1.38 -15.86 -9.45
C LEU A 30 0.10 -15.29 -8.82
N GLY A 31 -0.49 -14.26 -9.43
CA GLY A 31 -1.68 -13.59 -8.94
C GLY A 31 -1.39 -12.55 -7.86
N VAL A 32 -2.42 -12.31 -7.05
CA VAL A 32 -2.45 -11.27 -6.02
C VAL A 32 -1.63 -11.66 -4.78
N PHE A 33 -0.96 -10.66 -4.21
CA PHE A 33 -0.13 -10.79 -3.03
C PHE A 33 -0.35 -9.59 -2.09
N PRO A 34 -1.52 -9.53 -1.43
CA PRO A 34 -1.83 -8.45 -0.50
C PRO A 34 -1.00 -8.58 0.79
N LEU A 35 -0.48 -7.45 1.24
CA LEU A 35 0.23 -7.21 2.49
C LEU A 35 -0.63 -6.30 3.35
N MET A 36 -0.79 -6.64 4.63
CA MET A 36 -1.68 -5.89 5.52
C MET A 36 -1.10 -5.82 6.92
N ASP A 37 -1.11 -4.64 7.54
CA ASP A 37 -0.96 -4.53 8.99
C ASP A 37 -2.10 -5.25 9.71
N TYR A 38 -1.77 -5.90 10.81
CA TYR A 38 -2.75 -6.64 11.58
C TYR A 38 -2.72 -6.18 13.02
N TYR A 39 -3.88 -5.70 13.46
CA TYR A 39 -4.13 -5.26 14.82
C TYR A 39 -5.09 -6.23 15.47
N TYR A 40 -4.85 -6.56 16.74
CA TYR A 40 -5.76 -7.37 17.54
C TYR A 40 -6.98 -6.57 18.00
N ARG A 41 -6.81 -5.26 18.18
CA ARG A 41 -7.90 -4.32 18.48
C ARG A 41 -8.75 -4.10 17.24
N SER A 42 -10.05 -3.92 17.45
CA SER A 42 -10.97 -3.59 16.36
C SER A 42 -10.72 -2.20 15.78
N ALA A 43 -11.17 -1.98 14.55
CA ALA A 43 -11.00 -0.71 13.86
C ALA A 43 -11.61 0.47 14.63
N ASP A 44 -12.79 0.33 15.24
CA ASP A 44 -13.43 1.41 16.01
C ASP A 44 -12.67 1.73 17.31
N GLU A 45 -12.09 0.72 17.97
CA GLU A 45 -11.20 0.94 19.11
C GLU A 45 -9.93 1.69 18.71
N LEU A 46 -9.38 1.38 17.53
CA LEU A 46 -8.21 2.07 16.98
C LEU A 46 -8.55 3.49 16.58
N VAL A 47 -9.69 3.74 15.91
CA VAL A 47 -10.17 5.10 15.61
C VAL A 47 -10.27 5.93 16.88
N HIS A 48 -10.89 5.38 17.93
CA HIS A 48 -11.01 6.08 19.21
C HIS A 48 -9.64 6.29 19.88
N PHE A 49 -8.72 5.33 19.76
CA PHE A 49 -7.37 5.47 20.30
C PHE A 49 -6.58 6.57 19.59
N THR A 50 -6.59 6.60 18.26
CA THR A 50 -5.80 7.53 17.44
C THR A 50 -6.36 8.95 17.42
N GLN A 51 -7.57 9.16 17.93
CA GLN A 51 -8.10 10.50 18.21
C GLN A 51 -7.25 11.25 19.24
N SER A 52 -6.58 10.55 20.16
CA SER A 52 -5.82 11.16 21.25
C SER A 52 -4.42 10.58 21.48
N ASN A 53 -4.00 9.60 20.68
CA ASN A 53 -2.69 8.97 20.75
C ASN A 53 -2.10 8.83 19.34
N GLY A 54 -0.77 8.78 19.23
CA GLY A 54 -0.12 8.43 17.96
C GLY A 54 -0.53 7.01 17.51
N ALA A 55 -0.45 6.75 16.21
CA ALA A 55 -0.75 5.43 15.66
C ALA A 55 0.10 4.35 16.35
N PRO A 56 -0.51 3.25 16.83
CA PRO A 56 0.25 2.18 17.46
C PRO A 56 0.99 1.36 16.39
N PRO A 57 2.09 0.67 16.76
CA PRO A 57 2.65 -0.36 15.90
C PRO A 57 1.60 -1.44 15.61
N SER A 58 1.64 -2.03 14.42
CA SER A 58 0.84 -3.21 14.11
C SER A 58 1.28 -4.40 14.97
N ASP A 59 0.35 -5.25 15.38
CA ASP A 59 0.69 -6.45 16.16
C ASP A 59 1.42 -7.49 15.28
N ASN A 60 1.06 -7.56 14.01
CA ASN A 60 1.72 -8.38 13.00
C ASN A 60 1.56 -7.78 11.60
N VAL A 61 2.17 -8.40 10.59
CA VAL A 61 1.93 -8.11 9.17
C VAL A 61 1.55 -9.42 8.47
N LEU A 62 0.40 -9.44 7.81
CA LEU A 62 -0.10 -10.60 7.08
C LEU A 62 0.37 -10.58 5.62
N PHE A 63 0.80 -11.73 5.14
CA PHE A 63 1.16 -11.99 3.75
C PHE A 63 0.08 -12.89 3.16
N ASN A 64 -0.71 -12.36 2.23
CA ASN A 64 -1.87 -13.04 1.65
C ASN A 64 -2.76 -13.72 2.71
N GLY A 65 -3.04 -13.01 3.80
CA GLY A 65 -3.92 -13.45 4.88
C GLY A 65 -3.30 -14.33 5.97
N THR A 66 -1.99 -14.58 5.97
CA THR A 66 -1.34 -15.38 7.02
C THR A 66 0.00 -14.80 7.47
N ALA A 67 0.38 -15.10 8.71
CA ALA A 67 1.70 -14.82 9.28
C ALA A 67 2.01 -15.81 10.41
N ARG A 68 3.27 -15.80 10.86
CA ARG A 68 3.66 -16.40 12.14
C ARG A 68 3.55 -15.37 13.25
N HIS A 69 2.99 -15.77 14.39
CA HIS A 69 3.00 -14.93 15.59
C HIS A 69 4.44 -14.80 16.10
N PRO A 70 4.95 -13.58 16.37
CA PRO A 70 6.36 -13.35 16.68
C PRO A 70 6.81 -14.02 18.00
N GLU A 71 5.93 -14.11 19.00
CA GLU A 71 6.27 -14.71 20.30
C GLU A 71 5.94 -16.20 20.40
N THR A 72 4.70 -16.60 20.10
CA THR A 72 4.25 -18.00 20.27
C THR A 72 4.66 -18.91 19.12
N GLY A 73 5.02 -18.36 17.97
CA GLY A 73 5.23 -19.13 16.74
C GLY A 73 3.95 -19.80 16.22
N ALA A 74 2.74 -19.42 16.67
CA ALA A 74 1.51 -19.90 16.05
C ALA A 74 1.35 -19.37 14.62
N GLY A 75 0.47 -19.99 13.82
CA GLY A 75 0.24 -19.62 12.42
C GLY A 75 1.30 -20.17 11.46
N GLN A 76 1.32 -19.64 10.24
CA GLN A 76 2.16 -20.14 9.15
C GLN A 76 2.68 -19.00 8.27
N TRP A 77 3.89 -19.18 7.76
CA TRP A 77 4.42 -18.34 6.69
C TRP A 77 3.61 -18.58 5.43
N TYR A 78 3.27 -17.51 4.70
CA TYR A 78 2.76 -17.68 3.35
C TYR A 78 3.87 -18.20 2.44
N ASN A 79 3.57 -19.18 1.60
CA ASN A 79 4.56 -19.88 0.78
C ASN A 79 4.21 -19.75 -0.71
N VAL A 80 5.11 -19.14 -1.47
CA VAL A 80 5.02 -18.96 -2.92
C VAL A 80 5.97 -19.92 -3.60
N THR A 81 5.48 -20.70 -4.56
CA THR A 81 6.33 -21.61 -5.34
C THR A 81 6.83 -20.92 -6.61
N LEU A 82 8.15 -20.92 -6.82
CA LEU A 82 8.79 -20.47 -8.05
C LEU A 82 9.19 -21.67 -8.91
N THR A 83 8.91 -21.62 -10.21
CA THR A 83 9.38 -22.62 -11.17
C THR A 83 10.79 -22.24 -11.64
N PRO A 84 11.82 -23.07 -11.42
CA PRO A 84 13.20 -22.74 -11.82
C PRO A 84 13.29 -22.35 -13.31
N GLY A 85 14.01 -21.26 -13.61
CA GLY A 85 14.22 -20.76 -14.96
C GLY A 85 13.03 -20.01 -15.59
N LYS A 86 11.95 -19.78 -14.83
CA LYS A 86 10.76 -19.04 -15.28
C LYS A 86 10.71 -17.62 -14.73
N ARG A 87 10.06 -16.73 -15.48
CA ARG A 87 9.70 -15.39 -15.05
C ARG A 87 8.28 -15.36 -14.51
N HIS A 88 8.12 -14.86 -13.29
CA HIS A 88 6.85 -14.86 -12.58
C HIS A 88 6.36 -13.44 -12.35
N ARG A 89 5.14 -13.12 -12.77
CA ARG A 89 4.46 -11.88 -12.36
C ARG A 89 3.88 -12.06 -10.96
N LEU A 90 4.14 -11.10 -10.07
CA LEU A 90 3.59 -11.02 -8.73
C LEU A 90 2.90 -9.66 -8.56
N ARG A 91 1.68 -9.63 -8.02
CA ARG A 91 0.87 -8.42 -7.87
C ARG A 91 0.81 -8.01 -6.41
N ILE A 92 1.80 -7.23 -5.97
CA ILE A 92 1.98 -6.82 -4.57
C ILE A 92 1.03 -5.66 -4.29
N ILE A 93 0.27 -5.76 -3.20
CA ILE A 93 -0.74 -4.75 -2.83
C ILE A 93 -0.54 -4.42 -1.36
N ASN A 94 -0.42 -3.14 -0.99
CA ASN A 94 -0.52 -2.75 0.41
C ASN A 94 -1.98 -2.45 0.76
N THR A 95 -2.64 -3.34 1.50
CA THR A 95 -4.04 -3.21 1.93
C THR A 95 -4.17 -2.79 3.40
N SER A 96 -3.10 -2.22 3.97
CA SER A 96 -3.02 -1.79 5.36
C SER A 96 -3.96 -0.64 5.71
N THR A 97 -4.11 -0.42 7.00
CA THR A 97 -4.81 0.75 7.57
C THR A 97 -3.88 1.94 7.83
N ASP A 98 -2.60 1.68 8.12
CA ASP A 98 -1.61 2.72 8.43
C ASP A 98 -0.20 2.38 7.89
N ASN A 99 0.23 1.12 8.00
CA ASN A 99 1.60 0.74 7.71
C ASN A 99 1.97 0.90 6.23
N HIS A 100 3.09 1.59 5.99
CA HIS A 100 3.77 1.63 4.71
C HIS A 100 4.93 0.63 4.74
N PHE A 101 5.08 -0.15 3.68
CA PHE A 101 6.02 -1.27 3.65
C PHE A 101 7.19 -1.01 2.73
N GLN A 102 8.37 -1.47 3.14
CA GLN A 102 9.49 -1.74 2.24
C GLN A 102 9.57 -3.25 2.04
N VAL A 103 9.57 -3.71 0.79
CA VAL A 103 9.61 -5.14 0.47
C VAL A 103 10.84 -5.51 -0.32
N SER A 104 11.38 -6.70 -0.07
CA SER A 104 12.50 -7.28 -0.82
C SER A 104 12.44 -8.80 -0.83
N LEU A 105 13.04 -9.42 -1.84
CA LEU A 105 13.19 -10.86 -1.96
C LEU A 105 14.68 -11.21 -1.91
N VAL A 106 15.10 -11.96 -0.90
CA VAL A 106 16.52 -12.32 -0.71
C VAL A 106 17.05 -13.01 -1.96
N GLY A 107 18.20 -12.54 -2.46
CA GLY A 107 18.88 -13.07 -3.65
C GLY A 107 18.19 -12.79 -4.99
N HIS A 108 17.16 -11.93 -5.04
CA HIS A 108 16.44 -11.61 -6.27
C HIS A 108 16.19 -10.12 -6.41
N ASN A 109 16.19 -9.65 -7.67
CA ASN A 109 15.63 -8.35 -8.01
C ASN A 109 14.16 -8.52 -8.44
N MET A 110 13.42 -7.42 -8.35
CA MET A 110 12.06 -7.29 -8.85
C MET A 110 12.06 -6.29 -10.01
N THR A 111 11.49 -6.66 -11.15
CA THR A 111 11.32 -5.73 -12.27
C THR A 111 9.88 -5.23 -12.30
N VAL A 112 9.68 -3.97 -11.96
CA VAL A 112 8.37 -3.30 -11.98
C VAL A 112 7.87 -3.18 -13.42
N ILE A 113 6.62 -3.58 -13.64
CA ILE A 113 5.93 -3.53 -14.94
C ILE A 113 4.60 -2.77 -14.88
N ALA A 114 4.05 -2.55 -13.69
CA ALA A 114 2.98 -1.59 -13.44
C ALA A 114 3.12 -0.99 -12.05
N THR A 115 2.69 0.27 -11.91
CA THR A 115 2.40 0.90 -10.62
C THR A 115 0.91 1.19 -10.58
N ASP A 116 0.29 0.86 -9.45
CA ASP A 116 -1.14 0.97 -9.26
C ASP A 116 -1.93 0.21 -10.33
N MET A 117 -2.61 0.92 -11.23
CA MET A 117 -3.34 0.31 -12.35
C MET A 117 -2.82 0.83 -13.70
N VAL A 118 -1.58 1.31 -13.72
CA VAL A 118 -0.93 1.92 -14.87
C VAL A 118 0.32 1.11 -15.25
N PRO A 119 0.33 0.46 -16.42
CA PRO A 119 1.54 -0.18 -16.93
C PRO A 119 2.67 0.84 -17.13
N VAL A 120 3.87 0.47 -16.69
CA VAL A 120 5.09 1.29 -16.80
C VAL A 120 6.16 0.56 -17.59
N ASN A 121 7.11 1.30 -18.14
CA ASN A 121 8.31 0.72 -18.71
C ASN A 121 9.06 -0.08 -17.62
N ALA A 122 9.61 -1.24 -18.01
CA ALA A 122 10.26 -2.15 -17.08
C ALA A 122 11.38 -1.45 -16.29
N PHE A 123 11.30 -1.51 -14.95
CA PHE A 123 12.26 -0.86 -14.05
C PHE A 123 12.68 -1.82 -12.94
N THR A 124 13.96 -2.22 -12.91
CA THR A 124 14.47 -3.23 -11.98
C THR A 124 14.99 -2.62 -10.69
N VAL A 125 14.57 -3.18 -9.56
CA VAL A 125 14.93 -2.75 -8.20
C VAL A 125 15.25 -3.94 -7.30
N SER A 126 16.05 -3.69 -6.26
CA SER A 126 16.29 -4.66 -5.19
C SER A 126 15.25 -4.62 -4.07
N SER A 127 14.54 -3.50 -3.93
CA SER A 127 13.46 -3.32 -2.96
C SER A 127 12.45 -2.28 -3.45
N LEU A 128 11.23 -2.34 -2.92
CA LEU A 128 10.14 -1.42 -3.24
C LEU A 128 9.54 -0.83 -1.96
N PHE A 129 9.17 0.44 -2.02
CA PHE A 129 8.27 1.05 -1.05
C PHE A 129 6.83 0.97 -1.53
N LEU A 130 5.90 0.64 -0.64
CA LEU A 130 4.47 0.63 -0.89
C LEU A 130 3.75 1.43 0.19
N ALA A 131 3.22 2.59 -0.19
CA ALA A 131 2.28 3.32 0.64
C ALA A 131 0.94 2.58 0.78
N VAL A 132 0.14 2.95 1.79
CA VAL A 132 -1.20 2.38 1.96
C VAL A 132 -2.02 2.56 0.68
N GLY A 133 -2.54 1.44 0.16
CA GLY A 133 -3.32 1.42 -1.08
C GLY A 133 -2.51 1.31 -2.37
N GLN A 134 -1.17 1.44 -2.35
CA GLN A 134 -0.34 1.29 -3.55
C GLN A 134 -0.25 -0.18 -4.02
N ARG A 135 -0.09 -0.35 -5.33
CA ARG A 135 0.16 -1.65 -5.95
C ARG A 135 1.40 -1.60 -6.83
N TYR A 136 2.13 -2.70 -6.87
CA TYR A 136 3.15 -2.93 -7.87
C TYR A 136 2.95 -4.31 -8.50
N ASP A 137 2.88 -4.34 -9.81
CA ASP A 137 3.09 -5.57 -10.56
C ASP A 137 4.57 -5.66 -10.86
N VAL A 138 5.21 -6.72 -10.38
CA VAL A 138 6.62 -7.00 -10.61
C VAL A 138 6.78 -8.33 -11.30
N THR A 139 7.85 -8.48 -12.08
CA THR A 139 8.33 -9.79 -12.51
C THR A 139 9.56 -10.21 -11.70
N ILE A 140 9.62 -11.49 -11.34
CA ILE A 140 10.73 -12.13 -10.64
C ILE A 140 11.26 -13.27 -11.52
N ASP A 141 12.53 -13.19 -11.88
CA ASP A 141 13.24 -14.25 -12.60
C ASP A 141 13.73 -15.30 -11.61
N ALA A 142 13.26 -16.55 -11.73
CA ALA A 142 13.66 -17.65 -10.87
C ALA A 142 14.99 -18.26 -11.33
N ASN A 143 16.05 -17.45 -11.35
CA ASN A 143 17.37 -17.79 -11.87
C ASN A 143 18.45 -17.99 -10.78
N SER A 144 18.07 -17.91 -9.51
CA SER A 144 18.93 -18.23 -8.37
C SER A 144 18.97 -19.75 -8.12
N PRO A 145 19.93 -20.26 -7.32
CA PRO A 145 19.99 -21.67 -6.95
C PRO A 145 18.66 -22.20 -6.41
N VAL A 146 18.35 -23.46 -6.68
CA VAL A 146 17.12 -24.09 -6.16
C VAL A 146 17.17 -24.10 -4.63
N GLY A 147 16.31 -23.31 -4.00
CA GLY A 147 16.32 -23.10 -2.55
C GLY A 147 15.06 -22.41 -2.03
N ASN A 148 15.14 -21.98 -0.77
CA ASN A 148 14.09 -21.22 -0.08
C ASN A 148 14.63 -19.82 0.23
N TYR A 149 13.83 -18.79 -0.04
CA TYR A 149 14.21 -17.39 0.09
C TYR A 149 13.17 -16.62 0.91
N TRP A 150 13.63 -15.71 1.77
CA TRP A 150 12.73 -14.81 2.48
C TRP A 150 12.27 -13.69 1.56
N PHE A 151 10.96 -13.45 1.55
CA PHE A 151 10.37 -12.19 1.11
C PHE A 151 10.08 -11.37 2.36
N ASN A 152 10.82 -10.30 2.57
CA ASN A 152 10.80 -9.53 3.81
C ASN A 152 9.91 -8.30 3.66
N VAL A 153 9.17 -7.96 4.72
CA VAL A 153 8.67 -6.61 4.97
C VAL A 153 9.60 -5.96 5.99
N THR A 154 10.01 -4.72 5.70
CA THR A 154 10.79 -3.88 6.60
C THR A 154 10.19 -2.47 6.63
N PHE A 155 10.63 -1.67 7.59
CA PHE A 155 10.17 -0.29 7.79
C PHE A 155 11.37 0.66 7.74
N GLY A 156 11.13 1.91 7.36
CA GLY A 156 12.12 3.00 7.44
C GLY A 156 12.24 3.54 8.86
N ASP A 157 12.25 4.87 9.01
CA ASP A 157 12.47 5.56 10.31
C ASP A 157 11.27 5.51 11.28
N GLY A 158 10.28 4.65 11.04
CA GLY A 158 9.08 4.52 11.90
C GLY A 158 8.05 5.65 11.78
N LEU A 159 8.23 6.60 10.85
CA LEU A 159 7.32 7.74 10.66
C LEU A 159 6.05 7.40 9.85
N CYS A 160 6.08 6.32 9.07
CA CYS A 160 4.97 5.86 8.22
C CYS A 160 4.58 4.42 8.52
N GLY A 161 4.71 4.01 9.79
CA GLY A 161 4.33 2.69 10.26
C GLY A 161 5.47 1.93 10.92
N SER A 162 5.08 0.95 11.74
CA SER A 162 5.97 0.02 12.42
C SER A 162 5.19 -1.22 12.85
N SER A 163 5.91 -2.29 13.21
CA SER A 163 5.30 -3.54 13.70
C SER A 163 5.98 -4.08 14.96
N ASN A 164 5.19 -4.74 15.80
CA ASN A 164 5.65 -5.54 16.93
C ASN A 164 6.37 -6.81 16.44
N ASN A 165 5.97 -7.37 15.29
CA ASN A 165 6.77 -8.37 14.60
C ASN A 165 7.99 -7.72 13.92
N LYS A 166 9.20 -8.04 14.41
CA LYS A 166 10.45 -7.42 13.95
C LYS A 166 10.93 -7.89 12.58
N PHE A 167 10.49 -9.08 12.15
CA PHE A 167 10.88 -9.66 10.87
C PHE A 167 9.68 -10.32 10.17
N PRO A 168 8.64 -9.56 9.80
CA PRO A 168 7.53 -10.11 9.05
C PRO A 168 8.02 -10.57 7.67
N ALA A 169 7.70 -11.80 7.29
CA ALA A 169 8.18 -12.39 6.05
C ALA A 169 7.20 -13.40 5.44
N ALA A 170 7.42 -13.71 4.17
CA ALA A 170 6.88 -14.88 3.47
C ALA A 170 8.04 -15.73 2.91
N ILE A 171 7.74 -16.95 2.48
CA ILE A 171 8.72 -17.87 1.89
C ILE A 171 8.47 -17.95 0.39
N PHE A 172 9.53 -17.77 -0.39
CA PHE A 172 9.56 -18.11 -1.81
C PHE A 172 10.41 -19.36 -1.99
N ARG A 173 9.77 -20.45 -2.41
CA ARG A 173 10.37 -21.77 -2.53
C ARG A 173 10.48 -22.16 -3.99
N TYR A 174 11.67 -22.52 -4.44
CA TYR A 174 11.84 -23.10 -5.75
C TYR A 174 11.24 -24.51 -5.80
N GLN A 175 10.57 -24.86 -6.90
CA GLN A 175 10.12 -26.23 -7.14
C GLN A 175 11.34 -27.18 -7.10
N GLY A 176 11.22 -28.26 -6.34
CA GLY A 176 12.32 -29.21 -6.10
C GLY A 176 13.20 -28.88 -4.89
N ALA A 177 13.05 -27.71 -4.27
CA ALA A 177 13.72 -27.39 -3.01
C ALA A 177 13.07 -28.11 -1.82
N PRO A 178 13.85 -28.47 -0.77
CA PRO A 178 13.32 -29.09 0.43
C PRO A 178 12.37 -28.15 1.18
N ALA A 179 11.43 -28.72 1.93
CA ALA A 179 10.43 -27.98 2.68
C ALA A 179 10.95 -27.37 4.00
N THR A 180 12.09 -26.68 3.96
CA THR A 180 12.73 -26.03 5.10
C THR A 180 12.55 -24.51 5.06
N LEU A 181 12.91 -23.84 6.16
CA LEU A 181 12.98 -22.38 6.20
C LEU A 181 14.18 -21.87 5.40
N PRO A 182 14.08 -20.70 4.76
CA PRO A 182 15.26 -19.98 4.26
C PRO A 182 16.26 -19.74 5.39
N THR A 183 17.55 -19.97 5.11
CA THR A 183 18.63 -19.81 6.09
C THR A 183 19.37 -18.48 5.95
N ASP A 184 19.38 -17.91 4.74
CA ASP A 184 19.96 -16.60 4.47
C ASP A 184 18.94 -15.52 4.80
N GLN A 185 19.27 -14.68 5.79
CA GLN A 185 18.43 -13.56 6.21
C GLN A 185 18.45 -12.39 5.22
N GLY A 186 19.42 -12.37 4.30
CA GLY A 186 19.64 -11.29 3.35
C GLY A 186 20.35 -10.07 3.96
N LEU A 187 20.42 -9.02 3.16
CA LEU A 187 21.04 -7.74 3.55
C LEU A 187 19.95 -6.73 3.94
N PRO A 188 20.26 -5.77 4.83
CA PRO A 188 19.39 -4.63 5.08
C PRO A 188 19.07 -3.90 3.78
N VAL A 189 17.80 -3.57 3.57
CA VAL A 189 17.38 -2.73 2.45
C VAL A 189 17.67 -1.26 2.75
N PRO A 190 17.99 -0.43 1.74
CA PRO A 190 18.06 1.01 1.92
C PRO A 190 16.74 1.55 2.49
N ASN A 191 16.83 2.55 3.36
CA ASN A 191 15.65 3.25 3.85
C ASN A 191 15.04 4.09 2.72
N HIS A 192 13.76 3.85 2.42
CA HIS A 192 12.98 4.57 1.41
C HIS A 192 12.43 5.91 1.91
N MET A 193 12.66 6.25 3.19
CA MET A 193 12.31 7.53 3.81
C MET A 193 10.81 7.87 3.71
N CYS A 194 9.95 6.85 3.71
CA CYS A 194 8.51 7.00 3.49
C CYS A 194 8.13 7.63 2.13
N LEU A 195 8.97 7.44 1.10
CA LEU A 195 8.77 7.97 -0.24
C LEU A 195 8.68 6.85 -1.26
N ASP A 196 7.75 7.01 -2.21
CA ASP A 196 7.63 6.15 -3.37
C ASP A 196 8.57 6.60 -4.51
N ASN A 197 8.73 5.72 -5.50
CA ASN A 197 9.67 5.93 -6.60
C ASN A 197 9.03 6.74 -7.73
N LEU A 198 9.52 7.97 -7.94
CA LEU A 198 9.05 8.86 -9.00
C LEU A 198 9.69 8.62 -10.39
N ASN A 199 10.63 7.68 -10.51
CA ASN A 199 11.32 7.39 -11.77
C ASN A 199 10.53 6.44 -12.70
N LEU A 200 9.28 6.13 -12.35
CA LEU A 200 8.43 5.23 -13.12
C LEU A 200 7.81 5.97 -14.31
N VAL A 201 7.95 5.40 -15.50
CA VAL A 201 7.47 6.01 -16.75
C VAL A 201 6.31 5.18 -17.29
N PRO A 202 5.08 5.72 -17.35
CA PRO A 202 3.94 5.04 -17.96
C PRO A 202 4.23 4.63 -19.41
N VAL A 203 3.81 3.41 -19.80
CA VAL A 203 3.90 2.94 -21.20
C VAL A 203 3.12 3.86 -22.12
N VAL A 204 1.90 4.19 -21.70
CA VAL A 204 1.08 5.21 -22.37
C VAL A 204 1.43 6.55 -21.74
N THR A 205 2.30 7.30 -22.43
CA THR A 205 2.82 8.56 -21.90
C THR A 205 1.76 9.66 -21.87
N ARG A 206 1.96 10.60 -20.95
CA ARG A 206 1.20 11.83 -20.80
C ARG A 206 2.17 12.99 -20.67
N SER A 207 1.76 14.15 -21.15
CA SER A 207 2.51 15.40 -20.98
C SER A 207 1.55 16.48 -20.50
N ALA A 208 2.02 17.29 -19.56
CA ALA A 208 1.33 18.45 -19.06
C ALA A 208 2.33 19.60 -18.93
N PRO A 209 1.94 20.86 -19.22
CA PRO A 209 2.82 22.00 -19.04
C PRO A 209 3.07 22.26 -17.56
N VAL A 210 4.33 22.22 -17.14
CA VAL A 210 4.75 22.50 -15.74
C VAL A 210 5.38 23.88 -15.55
N ASN A 211 5.73 24.55 -16.65
CA ASN A 211 6.44 25.82 -16.65
C ASN A 211 5.56 27.03 -16.29
N ASN A 212 4.24 26.90 -16.40
CA ASN A 212 3.29 27.98 -16.15
C ASN A 212 2.57 27.86 -14.80
N PHE A 213 3.04 26.98 -13.92
CA PHE A 213 2.42 26.80 -12.61
C PHE A 213 2.58 28.05 -11.74
N VAL A 214 1.46 28.59 -11.29
CA VAL A 214 1.41 29.68 -10.29
C VAL A 214 0.58 29.20 -9.12
N LYS A 215 1.21 29.12 -7.94
CA LYS A 215 0.52 28.78 -6.69
C LYS A 215 -0.53 29.85 -6.37
N ARG A 216 -1.78 29.42 -6.16
CA ARG A 216 -2.95 30.23 -5.83
C ARG A 216 -3.76 29.52 -4.73
N PRO A 217 -4.59 30.23 -3.95
CA PRO A 217 -5.49 29.59 -3.00
C PRO A 217 -6.40 28.53 -3.65
N SER A 218 -6.86 28.74 -4.89
CA SER A 218 -7.73 27.81 -5.61
C SER A 218 -7.07 26.50 -6.05
N ASN A 219 -5.74 26.45 -6.11
CA ASN A 219 -4.98 25.25 -6.49
C ASN A 219 -4.03 24.74 -5.37
N THR A 220 -4.25 25.22 -4.14
CA THR A 220 -3.49 24.81 -2.96
C THR A 220 -4.42 24.14 -1.96
N LEU A 221 -4.05 22.93 -1.55
CA LEU A 221 -4.70 22.19 -0.47
C LEU A 221 -3.74 22.10 0.71
N GLY A 222 -3.93 22.97 1.70
CA GLY A 222 -3.12 22.97 2.92
C GLY A 222 -3.59 21.89 3.89
N VAL A 223 -2.77 20.88 4.12
CA VAL A 223 -3.00 19.87 5.16
C VAL A 223 -2.44 20.37 6.49
N THR A 224 -3.25 20.35 7.54
CA THR A 224 -2.84 20.76 8.89
C THR A 224 -3.35 19.79 9.94
N LEU A 225 -2.54 19.52 10.95
CA LEU A 225 -2.97 18.85 12.18
C LEU A 225 -3.30 19.91 13.23
N ASP A 226 -4.57 19.96 13.66
CA ASP A 226 -5.01 20.81 14.76
C ASP A 226 -5.01 20.00 16.06
N ILE A 227 -4.22 20.48 17.03
CA ILE A 227 -4.07 19.89 18.37
C ILE A 227 -4.65 20.75 19.49
N GLY A 228 -5.39 21.81 19.15
CA GLY A 228 -5.97 22.74 20.12
C GLY A 228 -7.37 22.35 20.61
N GLY A 229 -7.96 21.27 20.07
CA GLY A 229 -9.36 20.90 20.27
C GLY A 229 -9.58 19.54 20.94
N THR A 230 -10.81 19.04 20.83
CA THR A 230 -11.20 17.68 21.22
C THR A 230 -11.93 17.02 20.04
N PRO A 231 -11.49 15.85 19.55
CA PRO A 231 -10.34 15.08 20.01
C PRO A 231 -8.99 15.78 19.79
N LEU A 232 -7.91 15.28 20.39
CA LEU A 232 -6.58 15.94 20.33
C LEU A 232 -6.03 15.98 18.90
N PHE A 233 -6.24 14.95 18.09
CA PHE A 233 -5.75 14.92 16.71
C PHE A 233 -6.89 15.14 15.73
N VAL A 234 -6.98 16.35 15.17
CA VAL A 234 -7.96 16.69 14.12
C VAL A 234 -7.22 17.12 12.86
N TRP A 235 -7.27 16.28 11.83
CA TRP A 235 -6.72 16.59 10.52
C TRP A 235 -7.68 17.47 9.72
N LYS A 236 -7.14 18.53 9.11
CA LYS A 236 -7.88 19.49 8.31
C LYS A 236 -7.23 19.67 6.95
N VAL A 237 -8.06 19.88 5.92
CA VAL A 237 -7.64 20.34 4.60
C VAL A 237 -8.29 21.72 4.40
N ASN A 238 -7.48 22.73 4.10
CA ASN A 238 -7.92 24.12 3.97
C ASN A 238 -8.75 24.62 5.18
N GLY A 239 -8.32 24.22 6.38
CA GLY A 239 -8.93 24.66 7.65
C GLY A 239 -10.20 23.91 8.07
N SER A 240 -10.68 22.95 7.28
CA SER A 240 -11.87 22.16 7.59
C SER A 240 -11.56 20.65 7.68
N ALA A 241 -12.10 20.00 8.71
CA ALA A 241 -12.04 18.55 8.87
C ALA A 241 -13.25 17.94 8.16
N ILE A 242 -13.01 16.97 7.29
CA ILE A 242 -14.10 16.32 6.54
C ILE A 242 -15.03 15.58 7.50
N ASN A 243 -16.33 15.79 7.37
CA ASN A 243 -17.37 15.08 8.10
C ASN A 243 -18.63 15.02 7.23
N VAL A 244 -18.86 13.85 6.63
CA VAL A 244 -19.93 13.60 5.67
C VAL A 244 -21.20 13.13 6.36
N ASP A 245 -22.36 13.48 5.80
CA ASP A 245 -23.65 12.92 6.23
C ASP A 245 -23.98 11.66 5.42
N TRP A 246 -23.91 10.49 6.05
CA TRP A 246 -24.27 9.22 5.40
C TRP A 246 -25.72 9.17 4.92
N GLY A 247 -26.62 9.92 5.56
CA GLY A 247 -28.03 10.03 5.17
C GLY A 247 -28.26 11.02 4.03
N LYS A 248 -27.27 11.86 3.70
CA LYS A 248 -27.37 12.89 2.67
C LYS A 248 -26.07 13.03 1.86
N PRO A 249 -25.76 12.05 0.98
CA PRO A 249 -24.54 12.07 0.18
C PRO A 249 -24.54 13.22 -0.82
N ILE A 250 -23.35 13.66 -1.27
CA ILE A 250 -23.19 14.72 -2.27
C ILE A 250 -23.99 14.47 -3.55
N LEU A 251 -24.14 13.20 -3.96
CA LEU A 251 -24.94 12.88 -5.14
C LEU A 251 -26.42 13.27 -4.99
N ASP A 252 -26.99 13.24 -3.79
CA ASP A 252 -28.37 13.70 -3.53
C ASP A 252 -28.50 15.21 -3.74
N TYR A 253 -27.52 16.00 -3.30
CA TYR A 253 -27.42 17.43 -3.58
C TYR A 253 -27.37 17.70 -5.09
N VAL A 254 -26.52 16.97 -5.81
CA VAL A 254 -26.40 17.10 -7.28
C VAL A 254 -27.72 16.74 -7.97
N MET A 255 -28.34 15.62 -7.61
CA MET A 255 -29.61 15.16 -8.22
C MET A 255 -30.79 16.10 -7.94
N SER A 256 -30.80 16.76 -6.78
CA SER A 256 -31.82 17.74 -6.41
C SER A 256 -31.53 19.16 -6.91
N GLY A 257 -30.40 19.39 -7.57
CA GLY A 257 -29.95 20.72 -7.99
C GLY A 257 -29.62 21.64 -6.82
N ASN A 258 -29.37 21.09 -5.64
CA ASN A 258 -29.02 21.83 -4.44
C ASN A 258 -27.51 22.00 -4.34
N THR A 259 -27.01 23.22 -4.48
CA THR A 259 -25.57 23.53 -4.37
C THR A 259 -25.16 24.05 -3.00
N SER A 260 -26.06 24.01 -2.00
CA SER A 260 -25.78 24.43 -0.63
C SER A 260 -25.11 23.30 0.17
N TYR A 261 -23.90 22.93 -0.24
CA TYR A 261 -23.11 21.87 0.42
C TYR A 261 -22.62 22.32 1.81
N PRO A 262 -22.70 21.47 2.84
CA PRO A 262 -22.04 21.69 4.12
C PRO A 262 -20.54 21.99 3.98
N VAL A 263 -20.02 22.91 4.80
CA VAL A 263 -18.58 23.21 4.83
C VAL A 263 -17.74 21.96 5.17
N SER A 264 -18.28 21.08 6.01
CA SER A 264 -17.61 19.83 6.42
C SER A 264 -17.53 18.78 5.31
N ASP A 265 -18.23 18.95 4.19
CA ASP A 265 -18.07 18.06 3.04
C ASP A 265 -16.81 18.39 2.21
N ASN A 266 -16.12 19.50 2.53
CA ASN A 266 -14.86 19.91 1.90
C ASN A 266 -14.92 19.95 0.35
N ILE A 267 -16.03 20.44 -0.21
CA ILE A 267 -16.20 20.54 -1.66
C ILE A 267 -15.18 21.51 -2.26
N VAL A 268 -14.37 20.98 -3.19
CA VAL A 268 -13.56 21.76 -4.13
C VAL A 268 -14.22 21.63 -5.49
N GLN A 269 -15.05 22.61 -5.84
CA GLN A 269 -15.77 22.63 -7.10
C GLN A 269 -14.82 23.06 -8.24
N VAL A 270 -14.86 22.32 -9.35
CA VAL A 270 -14.08 22.57 -10.57
C VAL A 270 -15.07 22.76 -11.71
N ASP A 271 -15.25 24.00 -12.13
CA ASP A 271 -16.33 24.46 -13.03
C ASP A 271 -15.92 24.51 -14.51
N ALA A 272 -14.63 24.35 -14.80
CA ALA A 272 -14.09 24.42 -16.15
C ALA A 272 -13.02 23.36 -16.40
N VAL A 273 -12.83 23.04 -17.68
CA VAL A 273 -11.65 22.32 -18.14
C VAL A 273 -10.43 23.20 -17.88
N ASP A 274 -9.38 22.65 -17.28
CA ASP A 274 -8.09 23.31 -16.98
C ASP A 274 -8.08 24.40 -15.88
N GLN A 275 -8.92 24.26 -14.84
CA GLN A 275 -8.99 25.18 -13.69
C GLN A 275 -7.95 24.90 -12.58
#